data_AF-A0A834C2H5-F1
#
_entry.id   AF-A0A834C2H5-F1
#
_cell.length_a   1.000
_cell.length_b   1.000
_cell.length_c   1.000
_cell.angle_alpha   90.00
_cell.angle_beta   90.00
_cell.angle_gamma   90.00
#
_symmetry.space_group_name_H-M   'P 1'
#
loop_
_entity.id
_entity.type
_entity.pdbx_description
1 polymer ?
#
loop_
_entity_poly.entity_id
_entity_poly.type
_entity_poly.pdbx_seq_one_letter_code
_entity_poly.pdbx_strand_id
1 'polypeptide(L)'
;MGNLLGSWRFKEPSTIEECDSTWGSDSEGEEPPAEDDSGISDSMSPAESERASGQAGDTSPQLTDSPEAAPKMKRSFYAARDLYKYRHSYPNFRKSRQPNEYRNLRFYMNKIPLVPDGIYIEEILTKWRGDYDKLEHNHTYIQWLFPLREQGLNFYAHELTQDEIKEFQSTREAKRRFVAAYSMMLDFYGVKLLDKNGNVTRGPNWRERFQHLNESHHNYLRITRILKSLGELGYEAFKAPLVRLFLEESLCNGTLLNMQHSALEYYVYTIRLPAARRRLLRFARQHYRPPHAFLWGPPPKKRGGSSVGAGSSGIRAPAPTPEQQRRGEESTPPAILSSHDAIMCQEVAGGGINGCTELGSSGAGVPRALMLVGGRGQRSDYDEAFPF
;
A
#
# COMPACT_ATOMS: atom_id res chain seq x y z
N MET A 1 -36.07 8.14 27.83
CA MET A 1 -35.18 8.48 26.68
C MET A 1 -34.02 9.28 27.25
N GLY A 2 -32.74 9.02 26.97
CA GLY A 2 -32.16 8.05 26.04
C GLY A 2 -31.20 8.75 25.09
N ASN A 3 -29.93 8.91 25.48
CA ASN A 3 -28.91 9.53 24.63
C ASN A 3 -27.51 8.96 24.92
N LEU A 4 -27.30 7.69 24.57
CA LEU A 4 -26.02 6.98 24.69
C LEU A 4 -25.12 7.28 23.48
N LEU A 5 -24.78 8.55 23.25
CA LEU A 5 -23.61 8.89 22.42
C LEU A 5 -22.34 8.65 23.25
N GLY A 6 -21.97 7.37 23.35
CA GLY A 6 -20.67 6.98 23.87
C GLY A 6 -19.58 7.65 23.03
N SER A 7 -18.78 8.51 23.65
CA SER A 7 -17.61 9.09 22.98
C SER A 7 -16.61 7.96 22.71
N TRP A 8 -16.50 7.55 21.45
CA TRP A 8 -15.50 6.59 20.97
C TRP A 8 -14.11 7.24 21.10
N ARG A 9 -13.55 7.23 22.31
CA ARG A 9 -12.16 7.62 22.55
C ARG A 9 -11.28 6.75 21.68
N PHE A 10 -10.48 7.36 20.81
CA PHE A 10 -9.52 6.64 19.99
C PHE A 10 -8.46 6.01 20.91
N LYS A 11 -8.60 4.71 21.21
CA LYS A 11 -7.60 3.95 21.94
C LYS A 11 -6.43 3.69 21.00
N GLU A 12 -5.26 4.27 21.26
CA GLU A 12 -4.05 3.86 20.55
C GLU A 12 -3.76 2.37 20.82
N PRO A 13 -3.39 1.57 19.80
CA PRO A 13 -3.07 0.16 19.99
C PRO A 13 -1.82 0.00 20.85
N SER A 14 -1.89 -0.96 21.77
CA SER A 14 -0.87 -1.32 22.75
C SER A 14 -0.11 -2.60 22.38
N THR A 15 -0.62 -3.40 21.44
CA THR A 15 0.05 -4.62 20.95
C THR A 15 0.21 -4.63 19.42
N ILE A 16 0.98 -5.59 18.90
CA ILE A 16 1.21 -5.78 17.46
C ILE A 16 -0.06 -6.31 16.78
N GLU A 17 -0.81 -7.16 17.48
CA GLU A 17 -2.07 -7.75 17.05
C GLU A 17 -3.18 -6.69 16.98
N GLU A 18 -3.22 -5.73 17.92
CA GLU A 18 -4.11 -4.56 17.82
C GLU A 18 -3.74 -3.63 16.66
N CYS A 19 -2.47 -3.67 16.19
CA CYS A 19 -2.03 -2.91 15.01
C CYS A 19 -2.32 -3.63 13.68
N ASP A 20 -2.30 -4.97 13.65
CA ASP A 20 -2.29 -5.78 12.43
C ASP A 20 -3.67 -6.33 12.04
N SER A 21 -4.48 -5.49 11.38
CA SER A 21 -5.79 -5.85 10.85
C SER A 21 -5.77 -6.77 9.60
N THR A 22 -4.67 -7.44 9.28
CA THR A 22 -4.55 -8.25 8.03
C THR A 22 -5.37 -9.54 8.07
N TRP A 23 -5.49 -10.13 9.26
CA TRP A 23 -6.12 -11.43 9.51
C TRP A 23 -7.38 -11.33 10.38
N GLY A 24 -8.02 -10.15 10.40
CA GLY A 24 -9.33 -9.96 11.03
C GLY A 24 -10.45 -10.69 10.27
N SER A 25 -11.59 -10.89 10.94
CA SER A 25 -12.70 -11.78 10.56
C SER A 25 -13.52 -11.40 9.32
N ASP A 26 -12.98 -10.60 8.40
CA ASP A 26 -13.62 -10.29 7.11
C ASP A 26 -13.53 -11.52 6.21
N SER A 27 -14.64 -12.26 6.17
CA SER A 27 -14.94 -13.52 5.48
C SER A 27 -13.85 -14.07 4.56
N GLU A 28 -13.37 -15.28 4.86
CA GLU A 28 -12.58 -16.05 3.90
C GLU A 28 -13.49 -16.52 2.77
N GLY A 29 -13.57 -15.71 1.71
CA GLY A 29 -13.90 -16.22 0.39
C GLY A 29 -12.79 -17.18 -0.03
N GLU A 30 -13.08 -18.47 0.04
CA GLU A 30 -12.20 -19.53 -0.44
C GLU A 30 -12.17 -19.48 -1.97
N GLU A 31 -11.04 -19.07 -2.55
CA GLU A 31 -10.69 -19.45 -3.91
C GLU A 31 -10.14 -20.90 -3.85
N PRO A 32 -10.55 -21.80 -4.76
CA PRO A 32 -10.22 -23.21 -4.65
C PRO A 32 -8.71 -23.45 -4.80
N PRO A 33 -8.14 -24.49 -4.15
CA PRO A 33 -6.78 -24.91 -4.45
C PRO A 33 -6.70 -25.36 -5.90
N ALA A 34 -5.60 -25.01 -6.58
CA ALA A 34 -5.25 -25.63 -7.85
C ALA A 34 -5.03 -27.14 -7.64
N GLU A 35 -5.40 -27.93 -8.64
CA GLU A 35 -5.48 -29.38 -8.52
C GLU A 35 -4.09 -30.04 -8.36
N ASP A 36 -4.09 -31.16 -7.64
CA ASP A 36 -2.92 -32.00 -7.38
C ASP A 36 -2.67 -32.91 -8.58
N ASP A 37 -1.43 -32.99 -9.06
CA ASP A 37 -0.97 -34.07 -9.93
C ASP A 37 0.37 -34.62 -9.44
N SER A 38 0.47 -35.93 -9.60
CA SER A 38 1.53 -36.84 -9.23
C SER A 38 2.94 -36.43 -9.72
N GLY A 39 4.02 -36.86 -9.05
CA GLY A 39 4.11 -37.73 -7.89
C GLY A 39 5.50 -38.36 -7.78
N ILE A 40 5.56 -39.62 -7.35
CA ILE A 40 6.77 -40.46 -7.20
C ILE A 40 7.69 -40.06 -6.03
N SER A 41 7.69 -40.92 -5.02
CA SER A 41 8.72 -41.01 -3.99
C SER A 41 9.90 -41.84 -4.51
N ASP A 42 11.11 -41.53 -4.09
CA ASP A 42 11.99 -42.60 -3.62
C ASP A 42 12.89 -42.15 -2.45
N SER A 43 13.33 -43.11 -1.65
CA SER A 43 14.14 -42.91 -0.43
C SER A 43 15.39 -43.78 -0.49
N MET A 44 16.59 -43.22 -0.28
CA MET A 44 17.77 -44.02 0.05
C MET A 44 18.71 -43.32 1.03
N SER A 45 19.22 -44.11 1.98
CA SER A 45 20.39 -43.83 2.79
C SER A 45 21.16 -45.13 3.00
N PRO A 46 22.46 -45.13 2.76
CA PRO A 46 23.42 -45.83 3.63
C PRO A 46 24.59 -44.90 3.97
N ALA A 47 25.47 -45.15 4.93
CA ALA A 47 25.54 -46.02 6.11
C ALA A 47 27.01 -45.88 6.61
N GLU A 48 27.26 -46.26 7.85
CA GLU A 48 28.47 -46.00 8.63
C GLU A 48 29.79 -46.58 8.09
N SER A 49 30.91 -46.10 8.62
CA SER A 49 32.19 -46.82 8.68
C SER A 49 32.95 -46.46 9.97
N GLU A 50 33.73 -47.40 10.51
CA GLU A 50 34.29 -47.37 11.87
C GLU A 50 35.81 -47.10 11.96
N ARG A 51 36.24 -46.51 13.08
CA ARG A 51 37.53 -46.75 13.80
C ARG A 51 38.86 -46.28 13.12
N ALA A 52 39.94 -45.97 13.85
CA ALA A 52 40.15 -45.78 15.30
C ALA A 52 41.45 -45.01 15.65
N SER A 53 41.53 -44.60 16.93
CA SER A 53 42.73 -44.45 17.79
C SER A 53 43.81 -43.39 17.51
N GLY A 54 44.06 -42.54 18.53
CA GLY A 54 45.24 -41.69 18.71
C GLY A 54 45.14 -40.83 19.98
N GLN A 55 46.15 -40.86 20.85
CA GLN A 55 46.29 -40.00 22.05
C GLN A 55 47.33 -38.89 21.75
N ALA A 56 47.55 -37.81 22.53
CA ALA A 56 47.11 -37.45 23.88
C ALA A 56 47.16 -35.91 24.09
N GLY A 57 46.41 -35.41 25.10
CA GLY A 57 46.76 -34.21 25.90
C GLY A 57 46.63 -32.80 25.29
N ASP A 58 45.75 -31.98 25.85
CA ASP A 58 46.12 -30.94 26.83
C ASP A 58 44.86 -30.54 27.65
N THR A 59 44.89 -29.40 28.34
CA THR A 59 44.05 -29.05 29.50
C THR A 59 43.15 -27.83 29.27
N SER A 60 42.28 -27.55 30.26
CA SER A 60 41.37 -26.38 30.33
C SER A 60 40.09 -26.48 29.45
N PRO A 61 39.05 -25.65 29.71
CA PRO A 61 38.17 -25.87 30.85
C PRO A 61 36.72 -26.21 30.44
N GLN A 62 35.97 -26.82 31.37
CA GLN A 62 34.62 -27.32 31.15
C GLN A 62 33.58 -26.18 31.01
N LEU A 63 33.31 -25.73 29.78
CA LEU A 63 32.15 -24.91 29.46
C LEU A 63 30.91 -25.80 29.26
N THR A 64 29.83 -25.49 29.96
CA THR A 64 28.54 -26.19 29.85
C THR A 64 27.78 -25.67 28.65
N ASP A 65 28.05 -26.24 27.47
CA ASP A 65 27.48 -25.78 26.19
C ASP A 65 26.01 -26.19 26.03
N SER A 66 25.13 -25.46 26.74
CA SER A 66 23.71 -25.39 26.41
C SER A 66 23.57 -24.53 25.15
N PRO A 67 22.97 -25.02 24.05
CA PRO A 67 22.85 -24.23 22.83
C PRO A 67 22.00 -22.99 23.10
N GLU A 68 22.65 -21.84 23.21
CA GLU A 68 21.98 -20.56 23.47
C GLU A 68 21.02 -20.29 22.31
N ALA A 69 19.72 -20.42 22.58
CA ALA A 69 18.71 -20.49 21.55
C ALA A 69 18.63 -19.15 20.80
N ALA A 70 19.25 -19.13 19.60
CA ALA A 70 19.48 -17.94 18.79
C ALA A 70 18.28 -16.97 18.82
N PRO A 71 18.49 -15.69 19.11
CA PRO A 71 17.45 -14.78 19.58
C PRO A 71 16.30 -14.72 18.59
N LYS A 72 15.17 -15.35 18.98
CA LYS A 72 13.98 -15.49 18.13
C LYS A 72 13.52 -14.11 17.69
N MET A 73 13.67 -13.82 16.40
CA MET A 73 13.22 -12.59 15.74
C MET A 73 11.78 -12.30 16.17
N LYS A 74 11.48 -11.04 16.52
CA LYS A 74 10.14 -10.58 16.90
C LYS A 74 9.71 -9.46 15.97
N ARG A 75 8.42 -9.44 15.65
CA ARG A 75 7.75 -8.31 14.97
C ARG A 75 8.01 -7.03 15.76
N SER A 76 8.20 -5.91 15.06
CA SER A 76 8.48 -4.60 15.64
C SER A 76 7.18 -3.88 15.98
N PHE A 77 6.92 -3.67 17.27
CA PHE A 77 5.78 -2.86 17.71
C PHE A 77 5.86 -1.41 17.21
N TYR A 78 7.06 -0.86 17.04
CA TYR A 78 7.24 0.47 16.44
C TYR A 78 6.74 0.50 14.98
N ALA A 79 7.15 -0.48 14.16
CA ALA A 79 6.73 -0.59 12.75
C ALA A 79 5.22 -0.84 12.64
N ALA A 80 4.70 -1.77 13.44
CA ALA A 80 3.28 -2.09 13.47
C ALA A 80 2.42 -0.86 13.82
N ARG A 81 2.84 -0.08 14.84
CA ARG A 81 2.14 1.13 15.30
C ARG A 81 2.24 2.31 14.33
N ASP A 82 3.39 2.55 13.72
CA ASP A 82 3.57 3.55 12.65
C ASP A 82 2.59 3.29 11.49
N LEU A 83 2.64 2.06 10.96
CA LEU A 83 1.87 1.69 9.80
C LEU A 83 0.38 1.51 10.12
N TYR A 84 0.03 1.24 11.38
CA TYR A 84 -1.34 1.38 11.87
C TYR A 84 -1.83 2.83 11.80
N LYS A 85 -1.05 3.82 12.29
CA LYS A 85 -1.45 5.25 12.25
C LYS A 85 -1.60 5.75 10.81
N TYR A 86 -0.74 5.28 9.91
CA TYR A 86 -0.87 5.48 8.47
C TYR A 86 -2.15 4.87 7.87
N ARG A 87 -2.43 3.57 8.14
CA ARG A 87 -3.61 2.88 7.60
C ARG A 87 -4.92 3.51 8.08
N HIS A 88 -4.93 4.07 9.30
CA HIS A 88 -6.08 4.77 9.89
C HIS A 88 -6.09 6.28 9.62
N SER A 89 -5.34 6.76 8.62
CA SER A 89 -5.40 8.15 8.14
C SER A 89 -5.19 9.21 9.24
N TYR A 90 -4.25 8.97 10.15
CA TYR A 90 -3.77 9.98 11.12
C TYR A 90 -4.89 10.66 11.93
N PRO A 91 -5.52 9.93 12.87
CA PRO A 91 -6.68 10.43 13.64
C PRO A 91 -6.38 11.64 14.53
N ASN A 92 -5.11 11.99 14.73
CA ASN A 92 -4.68 13.20 15.41
C ASN A 92 -4.99 14.42 14.54
N PHE A 93 -6.16 15.03 14.74
CA PHE A 93 -6.64 16.18 13.98
C PHE A 93 -5.62 17.32 13.95
N ARG A 94 -5.25 17.75 12.74
CA ARG A 94 -4.49 18.98 12.49
C ARG A 94 -5.45 20.04 11.96
N LYS A 95 -5.27 21.28 12.40
CA LYS A 95 -6.04 22.43 11.90
C LYS A 95 -5.95 22.48 10.37
N SER A 96 -7.10 22.72 9.72
CA SER A 96 -7.10 23.05 8.30
C SER A 96 -6.29 24.33 8.06
N ARG A 97 -5.74 24.45 6.85
CA ARG A 97 -4.89 25.56 6.41
C ARG A 97 -5.53 26.22 5.20
N GLN A 98 -5.21 27.49 4.96
CA GLN A 98 -5.63 28.20 3.76
C GLN A 98 -4.84 27.73 2.52
N PRO A 99 -5.39 27.78 1.30
CA PRO A 99 -4.71 27.25 0.10
C PRO A 99 -3.36 27.90 -0.24
N ASN A 100 -3.11 29.13 0.23
CA ASN A 100 -1.82 29.81 0.10
C ASN A 100 -0.72 29.21 1.02
N GLU A 101 -1.11 28.50 2.09
CA GLU A 101 -0.21 27.77 3.00
C GLU A 101 0.12 26.34 2.54
N TYR A 102 -0.52 25.82 1.48
CA TYR A 102 -0.30 24.48 0.94
C TYR A 102 1.08 24.36 0.28
N ARG A 103 2.14 24.29 1.10
CA ARG A 103 3.54 24.30 0.67
C ARG A 103 3.90 23.11 -0.21
N ASN A 104 3.35 21.92 0.03
CA ASN A 104 3.62 20.75 -0.80
C ASN A 104 2.99 20.94 -2.18
N LEU A 105 1.73 21.38 -2.25
CA LEU A 105 1.08 21.70 -3.52
C LEU A 105 1.78 22.86 -4.24
N ARG A 106 2.19 23.92 -3.54
CA ARG A 106 2.90 25.06 -4.14
C ARG A 106 4.26 24.67 -4.70
N PHE A 107 5.00 23.79 -4.04
CA PHE A 107 6.23 23.18 -4.57
C PHE A 107 5.91 22.34 -5.81
N TYR A 108 4.88 21.48 -5.75
CA TYR A 108 4.43 20.68 -6.90
C TYR A 108 3.88 21.48 -8.08
N MET A 109 3.44 22.72 -7.85
CA MET A 109 3.05 23.70 -8.87
C MET A 109 4.21 24.62 -9.30
N ASN A 110 5.44 24.31 -8.90
CA ASN A 110 6.66 25.08 -9.20
C ASN A 110 6.62 26.55 -8.70
N LYS A 111 5.74 26.86 -7.72
CA LYS A 111 5.53 28.21 -7.17
C LYS A 111 6.42 28.54 -5.96
N ILE A 112 7.12 27.55 -5.41
CA ILE A 112 8.20 27.71 -4.41
C ILE A 112 9.26 26.63 -4.65
N PRO A 113 10.53 26.89 -4.32
CA PRO A 113 11.56 25.86 -4.28
C PRO A 113 11.44 24.97 -3.03
N LEU A 114 12.16 23.86 -3.05
CA LEU A 114 12.46 23.09 -1.84
C LEU A 114 13.40 23.89 -0.93
N VAL A 115 13.26 23.71 0.38
CA VAL A 115 14.05 24.40 1.42
C VAL A 115 14.82 23.35 2.23
N PRO A 116 16.11 23.58 2.56
CA PRO A 116 16.86 24.84 2.39
C PRO A 116 17.45 25.10 1.00
N ASP A 117 17.63 24.08 0.17
CA ASP A 117 18.56 24.11 -0.99
C ASP A 117 18.18 25.10 -2.12
N GLY A 118 16.95 25.62 -2.16
CA GLY A 118 16.52 26.62 -3.14
C GLY A 118 16.12 26.06 -4.52
N ILE A 119 16.00 24.74 -4.64
CA ILE A 119 15.84 24.03 -5.92
C ILE A 119 14.36 23.76 -6.24
N TYR A 120 13.95 24.10 -7.46
CA TYR A 120 12.58 23.93 -7.96
C TYR A 120 12.28 22.51 -8.43
N ILE A 121 11.02 22.06 -8.34
CA ILE A 121 10.65 20.68 -8.69
C ILE A 121 10.96 20.34 -10.16
N GLU A 122 10.81 21.29 -11.08
CA GLU A 122 11.18 21.07 -12.49
C GLU A 122 12.68 20.82 -12.68
N GLU A 123 13.54 21.49 -11.91
CA GLU A 123 14.99 21.26 -11.97
C GLU A 123 15.36 19.88 -11.45
N ILE A 124 14.67 19.38 -10.41
CA ILE A 124 14.85 17.99 -9.95
C ILE A 124 14.47 17.03 -11.08
N LEU A 125 13.25 17.16 -11.60
CA LEU A 125 12.68 16.21 -12.56
C LEU A 125 13.39 16.21 -13.94
N THR A 126 14.04 17.32 -14.31
CA THR A 126 14.75 17.45 -15.59
C THR A 126 16.25 17.22 -15.49
N LYS A 127 16.92 17.70 -14.42
CA LYS A 127 18.40 17.65 -14.30
C LYS A 127 18.93 16.54 -13.40
N TRP A 128 18.10 15.86 -12.60
CA TRP A 128 18.57 14.82 -11.65
C TRP A 128 18.20 13.40 -12.10
N ARG A 129 17.42 13.23 -13.18
CA ARG A 129 17.14 11.91 -13.76
C ARG A 129 18.43 11.33 -14.34
N GLY A 130 18.83 10.16 -13.84
CA GLY A 130 20.12 9.53 -14.17
C GLY A 130 21.31 10.00 -13.32
N ASP A 131 21.15 11.07 -12.54
CA ASP A 131 22.17 11.59 -11.60
C ASP A 131 22.02 10.88 -10.25
N TYR A 132 22.47 9.62 -10.21
CA TYR A 132 22.29 8.74 -9.05
C TYR A 132 23.10 9.19 -7.83
N ASP A 133 24.28 9.77 -8.02
CA ASP A 133 25.09 10.30 -6.91
C ASP A 133 24.36 11.45 -6.19
N LYS A 134 23.73 12.35 -6.93
CA LYS A 134 22.96 13.46 -6.36
C LYS A 134 21.66 13.01 -5.70
N LEU A 135 20.99 12.00 -6.26
CA LEU A 135 19.83 11.36 -5.65
C LEU A 135 20.18 10.58 -4.37
N GLU A 136 21.39 10.04 -4.26
CA GLU A 136 21.85 9.35 -3.07
C GLU A 136 22.30 10.31 -1.96
N HIS A 137 23.17 11.27 -2.26
CA HIS A 137 23.78 12.12 -1.24
C HIS A 137 22.88 13.27 -0.75
N ASN A 138 21.90 13.72 -1.54
CA ASN A 138 20.93 14.70 -1.04
C ASN A 138 19.81 13.99 -0.25
N HIS A 139 19.56 14.44 0.99
CA HIS A 139 18.52 13.91 1.86
C HIS A 139 17.32 14.86 2.04
N THR A 140 17.39 16.10 1.57
CA THR A 140 16.34 17.13 1.76
C THR A 140 15.16 16.91 0.81
N TYR A 141 15.44 16.54 -0.44
CA TYR A 141 14.44 16.47 -1.53
C TYR A 141 13.35 15.42 -1.29
N ILE A 142 13.70 14.28 -0.69
CA ILE A 142 12.80 13.12 -0.61
C ILE A 142 11.55 13.44 0.22
N GLN A 143 11.66 14.38 1.16
CA GLN A 143 10.53 14.82 1.97
C GLN A 143 9.58 15.76 1.24
N TRP A 144 10.08 16.51 0.26
CA TRP A 144 9.32 17.41 -0.61
C TRP A 144 8.68 16.65 -1.79
N LEU A 145 9.38 15.68 -2.40
CA LEU A 145 8.81 14.82 -3.45
C LEU A 145 7.77 13.83 -2.91
N PHE A 146 7.97 13.29 -1.71
CA PHE A 146 7.06 12.31 -1.11
C PHE A 146 6.57 12.83 0.24
N PRO A 147 5.68 13.84 0.25
CA PRO A 147 5.16 14.44 1.47
C PRO A 147 4.21 13.46 2.19
N LEU A 148 4.09 13.62 3.52
CA LEU A 148 3.30 12.79 4.42
C LEU A 148 2.56 13.66 5.45
N ARG A 149 1.58 13.08 6.15
CA ARG A 149 0.97 13.66 7.37
C ARG A 149 1.80 13.36 8.65
N GLU A 150 3.12 13.24 8.46
CA GLU A 150 4.13 12.94 9.48
C GLU A 150 5.37 13.82 9.28
N GLN A 151 5.89 14.37 10.38
CA GLN A 151 7.12 15.13 10.38
C GLN A 151 8.31 14.20 10.13
N GLY A 152 9.09 14.49 9.08
CA GLY A 152 10.39 13.87 8.86
C GLY A 152 11.54 14.78 9.34
N LEU A 153 12.77 14.34 9.12
CA LEU A 153 14.00 15.00 9.58
C LEU A 153 14.18 16.44 9.04
N ASN A 154 13.79 16.70 7.78
CA ASN A 154 13.71 18.05 7.22
C ASN A 154 12.50 18.80 7.80
N PHE A 155 12.74 19.69 8.76
CA PHE A 155 11.73 20.55 9.39
C PHE A 155 11.09 21.58 8.44
N TYR A 156 11.72 21.89 7.29
CA TYR A 156 11.14 22.81 6.31
C TYR A 156 10.08 22.14 5.42
N ALA A 157 10.16 20.83 5.22
CA ALA A 157 9.16 20.06 4.49
C ALA A 157 7.89 19.90 5.36
N HIS A 158 6.83 20.62 4.97
CA HIS A 158 5.62 20.72 5.78
C HIS A 158 4.77 19.45 5.70
N GLU A 159 4.26 18.99 6.85
CA GLU A 159 3.31 17.88 6.88
C GLU A 159 2.02 18.23 6.13
N LEU A 160 1.50 17.29 5.33
CA LEU A 160 0.26 17.42 4.58
C LEU A 160 -0.94 17.70 5.51
N THR A 161 -1.97 18.36 4.97
CA THR A 161 -3.32 18.36 5.56
C THR A 161 -4.28 17.55 4.68
N GLN A 162 -5.43 17.15 5.24
CA GLN A 162 -6.43 16.41 4.48
C GLN A 162 -7.02 17.24 3.31
N ASP A 163 -6.99 18.57 3.42
CA ASP A 163 -7.48 19.49 2.39
C ASP A 163 -6.41 19.79 1.33
N GLU A 164 -5.13 19.92 1.73
CA GLU A 164 -4.00 19.94 0.78
C GLU A 164 -3.95 18.65 -0.05
N ILE A 165 -4.26 17.49 0.54
CA ILE A 165 -4.36 16.21 -0.18
C ILE A 165 -5.51 16.24 -1.21
N LYS A 166 -6.69 16.76 -0.87
CA LYS A 166 -7.82 16.87 -1.82
C LYS A 166 -7.44 17.75 -3.01
N GLU A 167 -6.82 18.90 -2.75
CA GLU A 167 -6.44 19.85 -3.80
C GLU A 167 -5.25 19.35 -4.65
N PHE A 168 -4.34 18.56 -4.06
CA PHE A 168 -3.36 17.80 -4.84
C PHE A 168 -4.04 16.77 -5.76
N GLN A 169 -5.08 16.11 -5.25
CA GLN A 169 -5.86 15.12 -6.02
C GLN A 169 -6.86 15.75 -7.01
N SER A 170 -7.14 17.05 -6.96
CA SER A 170 -7.82 17.81 -8.03
C SER A 170 -6.81 18.29 -9.10
N THR A 171 -5.60 18.69 -8.68
CA THR A 171 -4.61 19.37 -9.53
C THR A 171 -3.86 18.42 -10.49
N ARG A 172 -4.25 18.46 -11.78
CA ARG A 172 -3.66 17.66 -12.89
C ARG A 172 -2.13 17.75 -12.97
N GLU A 173 -1.59 18.97 -12.85
CA GLU A 173 -0.15 19.23 -13.00
C GLU A 173 0.68 18.72 -11.81
N ALA A 174 0.13 18.77 -10.60
CA ALA A 174 0.76 18.19 -9.41
C ALA A 174 0.84 16.66 -9.53
N LYS A 175 -0.23 16.01 -10.01
CA LYS A 175 -0.25 14.58 -10.34
C LYS A 175 0.82 14.21 -11.37
N ARG A 176 0.91 14.97 -12.47
CA ARG A 176 1.91 14.75 -13.54
C ARG A 176 3.33 14.78 -12.99
N ARG A 177 3.69 15.82 -12.23
CA ARG A 177 5.01 15.92 -11.58
C ARG A 177 5.23 14.83 -10.51
N PHE A 178 4.17 14.33 -9.85
CA PHE A 178 4.29 13.27 -8.84
C PHE A 178 4.60 11.91 -9.46
N VAL A 179 3.93 11.55 -10.56
CA VAL A 179 4.25 10.33 -11.32
C VAL A 179 5.65 10.42 -11.93
N ALA A 180 6.07 11.60 -12.40
CA ALA A 180 7.44 11.82 -12.86
C ALA A 180 8.49 11.64 -11.73
N ALA A 181 8.21 12.14 -10.52
CA ALA A 181 9.06 11.94 -9.34
C ALA A 181 9.15 10.46 -8.95
N TYR A 182 8.03 9.74 -8.95
CA TYR A 182 7.99 8.30 -8.69
C TYR A 182 8.79 7.52 -9.74
N SER A 183 8.61 7.81 -11.03
CA SER A 183 9.38 7.23 -12.13
C SER A 183 10.89 7.46 -11.98
N MET A 184 11.31 8.66 -11.55
CA MET A 184 12.72 8.99 -11.31
C MET A 184 13.31 8.20 -10.14
N MET A 185 12.55 8.04 -9.04
CA MET A 185 13.01 7.23 -7.90
C MET A 185 13.06 5.74 -8.22
N LEU A 186 12.11 5.22 -9.00
CA LEU A 186 12.15 3.83 -9.47
C LEU A 186 13.41 3.57 -10.32
N ASP A 187 13.72 4.46 -11.26
CA ASP A 187 14.91 4.35 -12.12
C ASP A 187 16.22 4.31 -11.30
N PHE A 188 16.34 5.20 -10.32
CA PHE A 188 17.43 5.21 -9.33
C PHE A 188 17.53 3.92 -8.48
N TYR A 189 16.40 3.24 -8.25
CA TYR A 189 16.31 1.94 -7.58
C TYR A 189 16.48 0.74 -8.51
N GLY A 190 16.72 0.92 -9.81
CA GLY A 190 16.85 -0.20 -10.75
C GLY A 190 15.51 -0.81 -11.17
N VAL A 191 14.43 -0.02 -11.10
CA VAL A 191 13.05 -0.45 -11.36
C VAL A 191 12.44 0.43 -12.46
N LYS A 192 11.68 -0.15 -13.39
CA LYS A 192 10.95 0.57 -14.43
C LYS A 192 9.45 0.53 -14.17
N LEU A 193 8.80 1.69 -14.23
CA LEU A 193 7.34 1.81 -14.31
C LEU A 193 6.87 1.39 -15.72
N LEU A 194 5.87 0.51 -15.80
CA LEU A 194 5.34 -0.01 -17.06
C LEU A 194 4.07 0.69 -17.51
N ASP A 195 3.16 1.03 -16.59
CA ASP A 195 1.84 1.54 -16.94
C ASP A 195 1.24 2.51 -15.91
N LYS A 196 0.07 3.06 -16.28
CA LYS A 196 -0.77 3.93 -15.44
C LYS A 196 -1.46 3.22 -14.27
N ASN A 197 -1.37 1.89 -14.18
CA ASN A 197 -1.93 1.11 -13.08
C ASN A 197 -0.90 0.94 -11.94
N GLY A 198 0.38 1.22 -12.22
CA GLY A 198 1.49 1.12 -11.29
C GLY A 198 2.27 -0.18 -11.38
N ASN A 199 2.10 -0.95 -12.45
CA ASN A 199 2.89 -2.16 -12.69
C ASN A 199 4.36 -1.80 -12.92
N VAL A 200 5.27 -2.62 -12.39
CA VAL A 200 6.72 -2.39 -12.44
C VAL A 200 7.48 -3.65 -12.85
N THR A 201 8.70 -3.47 -13.33
CA THR A 201 9.67 -4.55 -13.60
C THR A 201 11.10 -4.05 -13.33
N ARG A 202 12.11 -4.91 -13.50
CA ARG A 202 13.53 -4.51 -13.46
C ARG A 202 13.83 -3.42 -14.51
N GLY A 203 14.54 -2.37 -14.10
CA GLY A 203 15.12 -1.38 -15.01
C GLY A 203 16.32 -1.95 -15.78
N PRO A 204 16.79 -1.29 -16.86
CA PRO A 204 17.93 -1.77 -17.64
C PRO A 204 19.24 -1.82 -16.81
N ASN A 205 19.32 -0.95 -15.80
CA ASN A 205 20.41 -0.76 -14.84
C ASN A 205 20.31 -1.67 -13.58
N TRP A 206 19.34 -2.58 -13.49
CA TRP A 206 18.94 -3.20 -12.22
C TRP A 206 20.06 -3.85 -11.41
N ARG A 207 21.07 -4.46 -12.06
CA ARG A 207 22.15 -5.20 -11.35
C ARG A 207 22.93 -4.31 -10.40
N GLU A 208 23.41 -3.18 -10.90
CA GLU A 208 24.17 -2.19 -10.14
C GLU A 208 23.30 -1.55 -9.06
N ARG A 209 22.08 -1.11 -9.42
CA ARG A 209 21.18 -0.41 -8.49
C ARG A 209 20.66 -1.32 -7.38
N PHE A 210 20.48 -2.62 -7.64
CA PHE A 210 20.10 -3.60 -6.62
C PHE A 210 21.27 -3.92 -5.69
N GLN A 211 22.51 -4.02 -6.20
CA GLN A 211 23.70 -4.12 -5.34
C GLN A 211 23.78 -2.91 -4.39
N HIS A 212 23.76 -1.70 -4.95
CA HIS A 212 23.72 -0.44 -4.18
C HIS A 212 22.57 -0.41 -3.17
N LEU A 213 21.39 -0.95 -3.49
CA LEU A 213 20.27 -1.07 -2.56
C LEU A 213 20.47 -2.09 -1.43
N ASN A 214 21.33 -3.11 -1.58
CA ASN A 214 21.69 -3.98 -0.46
C ASN A 214 22.61 -3.26 0.54
N GLU A 215 23.43 -2.32 0.07
CA GLU A 215 24.44 -1.62 0.85
C GLU A 215 23.86 -0.35 1.51
N SER A 216 23.11 0.47 0.76
CA SER A 216 22.55 1.74 1.24
C SER A 216 21.20 1.62 1.94
N HIS A 217 21.18 1.02 3.13
CA HIS A 217 19.96 0.76 3.92
C HIS A 217 19.06 1.99 4.19
N HIS A 218 19.60 3.21 4.19
CA HIS A 218 18.79 4.42 4.37
C HIS A 218 17.75 4.62 3.24
N ASN A 219 17.98 4.02 2.07
CA ASN A 219 16.98 3.95 1.00
C ASN A 219 15.74 3.14 1.36
N TYR A 220 15.78 2.23 2.35
CA TYR A 220 14.59 1.52 2.81
C TYR A 220 13.60 2.46 3.52
N LEU A 221 14.12 3.50 4.19
CA LEU A 221 13.30 4.57 4.77
C LEU A 221 12.75 5.49 3.68
N ARG A 222 13.55 5.80 2.63
CA ARG A 222 13.04 6.52 1.44
C ARG A 222 11.91 5.73 0.74
N ILE A 223 12.09 4.43 0.50
CA ILE A 223 11.07 3.53 -0.09
C ILE A 223 9.81 3.47 0.77
N THR A 224 9.94 3.33 2.09
CA THR A 224 8.80 3.35 3.02
C THR A 224 8.04 4.68 2.93
N ARG A 225 8.74 5.82 2.83
CA ARG A 225 8.14 7.14 2.64
C ARG A 225 7.42 7.27 1.30
N ILE A 226 8.01 6.78 0.21
CA ILE A 226 7.39 6.73 -1.13
C ILE A 226 6.10 5.90 -1.07
N LEU A 227 6.14 4.69 -0.53
CA LEU A 227 4.97 3.80 -0.41
C LEU A 227 3.85 4.40 0.45
N LYS A 228 4.18 5.09 1.55
CA LYS A 228 3.20 5.84 2.34
C LYS A 228 2.61 7.00 1.51
N SER A 229 3.44 7.81 0.86
CA SER A 229 3.03 9.00 0.10
C SER A 229 2.18 8.67 -1.13
N LEU A 230 2.51 7.59 -1.86
CA LEU A 230 1.67 7.06 -2.96
C LEU A 230 0.21 6.90 -2.50
N GLY A 231 -0.02 6.26 -1.35
CA GLY A 231 -1.37 6.06 -0.83
C GLY A 231 -2.00 7.32 -0.21
N GLU A 232 -1.23 8.32 0.22
CA GLU A 232 -1.79 9.63 0.62
C GLU A 232 -2.29 10.42 -0.59
N LEU A 233 -1.60 10.34 -1.72
CA LEU A 233 -1.87 11.15 -2.91
C LEU A 233 -2.70 10.43 -3.98
N GLY A 234 -3.33 9.29 -3.63
CA GLY A 234 -4.34 8.59 -4.43
C GLY A 234 -3.84 7.39 -5.25
N TYR A 235 -2.56 7.06 -5.20
CA TYR A 235 -1.89 6.02 -5.98
C TYR A 235 -1.75 4.70 -5.21
N GLU A 236 -2.78 4.28 -4.47
CA GLU A 236 -2.73 3.07 -3.63
C GLU A 236 -2.42 1.80 -4.47
N ALA A 237 -2.89 1.75 -5.72
CA ALA A 237 -2.63 0.65 -6.65
C ALA A 237 -1.13 0.44 -6.94
N PHE A 238 -0.33 1.51 -6.98
CA PHE A 238 1.09 1.46 -7.37
C PHE A 238 1.97 0.75 -6.33
N LYS A 239 1.48 0.60 -5.10
CA LYS A 239 2.22 0.02 -3.99
C LYS A 239 2.33 -1.50 -4.11
N ALA A 240 1.24 -2.18 -4.49
CA ALA A 240 1.21 -3.64 -4.50
C ALA A 240 2.19 -4.27 -5.52
N PRO A 241 2.31 -3.79 -6.78
CA PRO A 241 3.31 -4.30 -7.72
C PRO A 241 4.75 -4.04 -7.25
N LEU A 242 5.05 -2.86 -6.72
CA LEU A 242 6.41 -2.53 -6.23
C LEU A 242 6.81 -3.43 -5.04
N VAL A 243 5.91 -3.64 -4.09
CA VAL A 243 6.18 -4.56 -2.96
C VAL A 243 6.25 -6.02 -3.44
N ARG A 244 5.44 -6.42 -4.43
CA ARG A 244 5.49 -7.75 -5.03
C ARG A 244 6.84 -8.03 -5.71
N LEU A 245 7.42 -7.04 -6.39
CA LEU A 245 8.77 -7.10 -6.97
C LEU A 245 9.83 -7.24 -5.87
N PHE A 246 9.86 -6.33 -4.88
CA PHE A 246 10.87 -6.40 -3.80
C PHE A 246 10.79 -7.70 -2.98
N LEU A 247 9.62 -8.31 -2.81
CA LEU A 247 9.50 -9.64 -2.20
C LEU A 247 10.06 -10.75 -3.09
N GLU A 248 9.92 -10.68 -4.41
CA GLU A 248 10.49 -11.67 -5.34
C GLU A 248 12.02 -11.59 -5.37
N GLU A 249 12.55 -10.36 -5.45
CA GLU A 249 13.99 -10.09 -5.48
C GLU A 249 14.70 -10.47 -4.16
N SER A 250 14.02 -10.33 -3.02
CA SER A 250 14.56 -10.67 -1.70
C SER A 250 14.33 -12.13 -1.26
N LEU A 251 13.26 -12.79 -1.72
CA LEU A 251 12.91 -14.16 -1.30
C LEU A 251 13.18 -15.25 -2.34
N CYS A 252 13.21 -14.92 -3.63
CA CYS A 252 13.34 -15.90 -4.72
C CYS A 252 14.66 -15.74 -5.48
N ASN A 253 14.98 -14.52 -5.90
CA ASN A 253 16.11 -14.27 -6.80
C ASN A 253 17.44 -14.02 -6.08
N GLY A 254 17.41 -13.78 -4.76
CA GLY A 254 18.61 -13.49 -3.96
C GLY A 254 19.32 -12.18 -4.30
N THR A 255 18.66 -11.27 -5.03
CA THR A 255 19.25 -10.03 -5.54
C THR A 255 19.08 -8.85 -4.58
N LEU A 256 18.11 -8.91 -3.65
CA LEU A 256 17.81 -7.88 -2.65
C LEU A 256 17.68 -8.47 -1.23
N LEU A 257 18.56 -9.41 -0.87
CA LEU A 257 18.53 -10.13 0.43
C LEU A 257 18.41 -9.18 1.63
N ASN A 258 19.19 -8.08 1.67
CA ASN A 258 19.19 -7.15 2.81
C ASN A 258 17.87 -6.38 2.94
N MET A 259 17.04 -6.35 1.89
CA MET A 259 15.72 -5.74 1.90
C MET A 259 14.62 -6.65 2.48
N GLN A 260 14.87 -7.97 2.62
CA GLN A 260 13.88 -8.98 3.02
C GLN A 260 13.08 -8.58 4.28
N HIS A 261 13.78 -8.16 5.33
CA HIS A 261 13.13 -7.72 6.57
C HIS A 261 12.29 -6.44 6.36
N SER A 262 12.82 -5.44 5.67
CA SER A 262 12.07 -4.20 5.38
C SER A 262 10.82 -4.45 4.53
N ALA A 263 10.90 -5.35 3.56
CA ALA A 263 9.78 -5.70 2.69
C ALA A 263 8.61 -6.32 3.48
N LEU A 264 8.91 -7.26 4.37
CA LEU A 264 7.92 -7.97 5.18
C LEU A 264 7.43 -7.15 6.38
N GLU A 265 8.33 -6.48 7.09
CA GLU A 265 8.02 -5.76 8.32
C GLU A 265 7.34 -4.41 8.06
N TYR A 266 7.76 -3.71 7.00
CA TYR A 266 7.25 -2.37 6.67
C TYR A 266 6.46 -2.35 5.35
N TYR A 267 7.04 -2.76 4.23
CA TYR A 267 6.50 -2.39 2.91
C TYR A 267 5.11 -3.00 2.65
N VAL A 268 4.92 -4.30 2.92
CA VAL A 268 3.60 -4.96 2.86
C VAL A 268 2.57 -4.23 3.71
N TYR A 269 2.97 -3.78 4.89
CA TYR A 269 2.10 -3.11 5.86
C TYR A 269 1.76 -1.66 5.51
N THR A 270 2.41 -1.06 4.50
CA THR A 270 1.93 0.19 3.91
C THR A 270 0.60 0.01 3.17
N ILE A 271 0.29 -1.18 2.63
CA ILE A 271 -0.91 -1.37 1.79
C ILE A 271 -2.17 -1.38 2.66
N ARG A 272 -3.16 -0.54 2.35
CA ARG A 272 -4.34 -0.34 3.21
C ARG A 272 -5.33 -1.50 3.15
N LEU A 273 -5.56 -2.09 1.97
CA LEU A 273 -6.51 -3.20 1.79
C LEU A 273 -6.01 -4.53 2.41
N PRO A 274 -6.72 -5.14 3.39
CA PRO A 274 -6.28 -6.38 4.03
C PRO A 274 -6.08 -7.54 3.05
N ALA A 275 -6.99 -7.73 2.09
CA ALA A 275 -6.89 -8.81 1.09
C ALA A 275 -5.62 -8.71 0.22
N ALA A 276 -5.17 -7.50 -0.11
CA ALA A 276 -3.92 -7.31 -0.85
C ALA A 276 -2.69 -7.65 0.01
N ARG A 277 -2.70 -7.28 1.31
CA ARG A 277 -1.66 -7.73 2.25
C ARG A 277 -1.65 -9.26 2.39
N ARG A 278 -2.81 -9.89 2.55
CA ARG A 278 -2.93 -11.37 2.61
C ARG A 278 -2.33 -12.07 1.39
N ARG A 279 -2.55 -11.56 0.17
CA ARG A 279 -1.92 -12.12 -1.05
C ARG A 279 -0.39 -12.05 -1.01
N LEU A 280 0.18 -10.90 -0.64
CA LEU A 280 1.63 -10.72 -0.53
C LEU A 280 2.26 -11.57 0.58
N LEU A 281 1.58 -11.72 1.72
CA LEU A 281 2.04 -12.56 2.83
C LEU A 281 1.92 -14.06 2.53
N ARG A 282 0.89 -14.48 1.78
CA ARG A 282 0.76 -15.87 1.28
C ARG A 282 1.92 -16.21 0.33
N PHE A 283 2.20 -15.35 -0.65
CA PHE A 283 3.40 -15.47 -1.50
C PHE A 283 4.68 -15.53 -0.68
N ALA A 284 4.90 -14.56 0.21
CA ALA A 284 6.10 -14.51 1.02
C ALA A 284 6.31 -15.79 1.84
N ARG A 285 5.25 -16.35 2.43
CA ARG A 285 5.29 -17.59 3.22
C ARG A 285 5.73 -18.81 2.40
N GLN A 286 5.40 -18.87 1.10
CA GLN A 286 5.80 -19.98 0.22
C GLN A 286 7.32 -19.97 -0.05
N HIS A 287 7.89 -18.78 -0.24
CA HIS A 287 9.30 -18.60 -0.63
C HIS A 287 10.26 -18.34 0.54
N TYR A 288 9.78 -17.88 1.71
CA TYR A 288 10.61 -17.63 2.88
C TYR A 288 11.35 -18.90 3.35
N ARG A 289 12.63 -18.77 3.72
CA ARG A 289 13.45 -19.84 4.28
C ARG A 289 14.17 -19.37 5.56
N PRO A 290 14.21 -20.21 6.62
CA PRO A 290 13.50 -21.47 6.78
C PRO A 290 11.98 -21.24 7.01
N PRO A 291 11.07 -22.12 6.53
CA PRO A 291 9.63 -21.84 6.56
C PRO A 291 9.03 -21.65 7.95
N HIS A 292 9.61 -22.30 8.97
CA HIS A 292 9.15 -22.21 10.36
C HIS A 292 9.46 -20.85 11.03
N ALA A 293 10.32 -20.02 10.43
CA ALA A 293 10.70 -18.71 10.95
C ALA A 293 9.83 -17.56 10.38
N PHE A 294 8.78 -17.86 9.61
CA PHE A 294 7.91 -16.86 9.02
C PHE A 294 6.91 -16.26 10.04
N LEU A 295 7.20 -15.05 10.50
CA LEU A 295 6.46 -14.38 11.59
C LEU A 295 5.15 -13.68 11.16
N TRP A 296 4.94 -13.49 9.86
CA TRP A 296 3.88 -12.63 9.30
C TRP A 296 2.64 -13.44 8.84
N GLY A 297 2.50 -14.68 9.30
CA GLY A 297 1.36 -15.54 9.00
C GLY A 297 0.07 -15.12 9.73
N PRO A 298 -1.05 -15.81 9.47
CA PRO A 298 -2.24 -15.68 10.30
C PRO A 298 -1.91 -16.08 11.75
N PRO A 299 -2.47 -15.39 12.77
CA PRO A 299 -2.26 -15.75 14.16
C PRO A 299 -2.75 -17.19 14.41
N PRO A 300 -2.06 -17.97 15.26
CA PRO A 300 -2.48 -19.34 15.54
C PRO A 300 -3.90 -19.34 16.12
N LYS A 301 -4.80 -20.15 15.54
CA LYS A 301 -6.16 -20.34 16.07
C LYS A 301 -6.04 -20.75 17.55
N LYS A 302 -6.44 -19.87 18.47
CA LYS A 302 -6.57 -20.22 19.90
C LYS A 302 -7.48 -21.44 19.97
N ARG A 303 -6.95 -22.59 20.39
CA ARG A 303 -7.77 -23.79 20.63
C ARG A 303 -8.80 -23.40 21.68
N GLY A 304 -10.07 -23.33 21.28
CA GLY A 304 -11.17 -23.08 22.20
C GLY A 304 -11.15 -24.16 23.28
N GLY A 305 -11.00 -23.75 24.53
CA GLY A 305 -11.09 -24.65 25.67
C GLY A 305 -12.52 -25.19 25.75
N SER A 306 -12.75 -26.34 25.13
CA SER A 306 -14.02 -27.06 25.21
C SER A 306 -14.16 -27.60 26.63
N SER A 307 -14.68 -26.78 27.52
CA SER A 307 -14.92 -27.11 28.92
C SER A 307 -16.07 -28.11 29.03
N VAL A 308 -15.75 -29.40 28.87
CA VAL A 308 -16.70 -30.50 28.91
C VAL A 308 -16.37 -31.41 30.09
N GLY A 309 -17.07 -31.16 31.21
CA GLY A 309 -17.39 -32.17 32.22
C GLY A 309 -16.31 -32.59 33.23
N ALA A 310 -16.31 -31.95 34.40
CA ALA A 310 -16.07 -32.61 35.70
C ALA A 310 -16.62 -31.72 36.83
N GLY A 311 -17.68 -32.14 37.53
CA GLY A 311 -18.30 -31.31 38.57
C GLY A 311 -19.72 -31.72 38.98
N SER A 312 -19.93 -32.99 39.35
CA SER A 312 -21.24 -33.47 39.82
C SER A 312 -21.47 -33.11 41.28
N SER A 313 -22.41 -32.19 41.54
CA SER A 313 -23.07 -31.96 42.82
C SER A 313 -24.52 -31.60 42.52
N GLY A 314 -25.46 -32.49 42.83
CA GLY A 314 -26.86 -32.34 42.40
C GLY A 314 -27.76 -31.66 43.44
N ILE A 315 -28.99 -31.33 43.02
CA ILE A 315 -30.21 -31.67 43.78
C ILE A 315 -31.42 -31.73 42.81
N ARG A 316 -32.06 -32.91 42.82
CA ARG A 316 -33.46 -33.25 42.53
C ARG A 316 -34.37 -32.20 41.84
N ALA A 317 -34.83 -32.51 40.62
CA ALA A 317 -36.02 -31.90 40.03
C ALA A 317 -37.33 -32.60 40.48
N PRO A 318 -38.48 -31.89 40.56
CA PRO A 318 -39.82 -32.47 40.54
C PRO A 318 -40.22 -32.92 39.12
N ALA A 319 -41.22 -33.80 39.02
CA ALA A 319 -41.74 -34.34 37.75
C ALA A 319 -42.95 -33.54 37.19
N PRO A 320 -43.27 -33.65 35.87
CA PRO A 320 -44.30 -32.82 35.20
C PRO A 320 -45.71 -33.45 35.22
N THR A 321 -46.73 -32.66 34.87
CA THR A 321 -48.14 -33.08 34.58
C THR A 321 -48.87 -31.92 33.85
N PRO A 322 -50.05 -32.12 33.19
CA PRO A 322 -50.04 -32.24 31.73
C PRO A 322 -50.97 -31.23 30.99
N GLU A 323 -51.24 -31.51 29.71
CA GLU A 323 -52.00 -30.70 28.74
C GLU A 323 -53.45 -30.33 29.14
N GLN A 324 -53.97 -29.26 28.53
CA GLN A 324 -55.38 -29.15 28.12
C GLN A 324 -55.50 -28.48 26.74
N GLN A 325 -56.65 -28.68 26.06
CA GLN A 325 -56.79 -28.59 24.59
C GLN A 325 -58.08 -27.89 24.15
N ARG A 326 -58.03 -27.18 23.00
CA ARG A 326 -59.15 -26.67 22.14
C ARG A 326 -60.12 -25.58 22.67
N ARG A 327 -60.18 -24.46 21.93
CA ARG A 327 -61.24 -24.04 20.96
C ARG A 327 -60.64 -22.85 20.16
N GLY A 328 -60.86 -22.58 18.86
CA GLY A 328 -62.10 -22.52 18.03
C GLY A 328 -62.82 -21.18 18.31
N GLU A 329 -63.21 -20.32 17.37
CA GLU A 329 -63.26 -20.28 15.88
C GLU A 329 -62.71 -18.88 15.42
N GLU A 330 -62.06 -18.61 14.28
CA GLU A 330 -62.32 -18.77 12.83
C GLU A 330 -63.18 -17.65 12.14
N SER A 331 -62.80 -17.28 10.90
CA SER A 331 -63.51 -16.51 9.83
C SER A 331 -63.11 -15.05 9.50
N THR A 332 -63.24 -14.71 8.21
CA THR A 332 -62.83 -13.49 7.43
C THR A 332 -63.87 -13.20 6.33
N PRO A 333 -63.76 -12.15 5.45
CA PRO A 333 -62.89 -10.96 5.43
C PRO A 333 -63.65 -9.66 5.82
N PRO A 334 -64.32 -8.82 4.98
CA PRO A 334 -64.45 -8.68 3.51
C PRO A 334 -63.73 -7.40 2.95
N ALA A 335 -64.21 -6.80 1.84
CA ALA A 335 -63.78 -5.51 1.24
C ALA A 335 -64.94 -4.83 0.47
N ILE A 336 -64.84 -3.54 0.05
CA ILE A 336 -65.48 -2.92 -1.17
C ILE A 336 -65.26 -1.38 -1.29
N LEU A 337 -64.88 -0.91 -2.51
CA LEU A 337 -64.99 0.45 -3.16
C LEU A 337 -64.61 1.75 -2.38
N SER A 338 -64.22 2.88 -2.98
CA SER A 338 -64.15 3.38 -4.38
C SER A 338 -62.84 4.21 -4.57
N SER A 339 -62.58 5.24 -5.42
CA SER A 339 -63.37 6.08 -6.35
C SER A 339 -62.50 6.70 -7.48
N HIS A 340 -62.93 7.81 -8.11
CA HIS A 340 -62.43 8.41 -9.37
C HIS A 340 -61.93 9.89 -9.30
N ASP A 341 -61.37 10.33 -10.45
CA ASP A 341 -61.33 11.71 -11.04
C ASP A 341 -60.18 12.69 -10.68
N ALA A 342 -59.70 13.58 -11.58
CA ALA A 342 -59.94 13.71 -13.05
C ALA A 342 -58.88 14.58 -13.81
N ILE A 343 -58.89 14.41 -15.15
CA ILE A 343 -58.57 15.32 -16.30
C ILE A 343 -58.08 16.76 -15.99
N MET A 344 -56.95 17.18 -16.61
CA MET A 344 -56.92 18.33 -17.55
C MET A 344 -55.57 18.49 -18.29
N CYS A 345 -55.62 19.00 -19.53
CA CYS A 345 -54.46 19.43 -20.33
C CYS A 345 -54.75 20.76 -21.03
N GLN A 346 -53.79 21.69 -21.00
CA GLN A 346 -53.60 22.88 -21.84
C GLN A 346 -52.21 23.42 -21.45
N GLU A 347 -51.24 23.75 -22.31
CA GLU A 347 -51.20 24.03 -23.75
C GLU A 347 -51.91 25.31 -24.21
N VAL A 348 -51.13 26.41 -24.16
CA VAL A 348 -51.20 27.60 -25.03
C VAL A 348 -49.72 27.97 -25.25
N ALA A 349 -49.08 27.85 -26.42
CA ALA A 349 -49.37 28.22 -27.82
C ALA A 349 -48.99 29.67 -28.17
N GLY A 350 -48.26 29.84 -29.30
CA GLY A 350 -47.60 31.09 -29.71
C GLY A 350 -46.17 31.21 -29.15
N GLY A 351 -45.08 31.38 -29.93
CA GLY A 351 -44.94 31.62 -31.38
C GLY A 351 -44.71 33.11 -31.69
N GLY A 352 -43.68 33.52 -32.44
CA GLY A 352 -42.59 32.75 -33.05
C GLY A 352 -41.79 33.59 -34.08
N ILE A 353 -41.08 32.89 -34.99
CA ILE A 353 -40.56 33.31 -36.31
C ILE A 353 -39.58 34.51 -36.47
N ASN A 354 -38.52 34.22 -37.26
CA ASN A 354 -37.64 35.11 -38.05
C ASN A 354 -36.63 36.02 -37.30
N GLY A 355 -35.43 36.30 -37.85
CA GLY A 355 -34.76 35.74 -39.04
C GLY A 355 -33.90 36.77 -39.81
N CYS A 356 -32.75 36.34 -40.35
CA CYS A 356 -31.85 37.12 -41.24
C CYS A 356 -31.13 38.33 -40.56
N THR A 357 -29.99 38.89 -41.02
CA THR A 357 -29.10 38.62 -42.19
C THR A 357 -27.68 39.20 -41.95
N GLU A 358 -26.63 38.59 -42.52
CA GLU A 358 -25.36 39.24 -43.01
C GLU A 358 -24.47 40.07 -42.02
N LEU A 359 -23.23 40.51 -42.26
CA LEU A 359 -22.10 40.36 -43.24
C LEU A 359 -20.81 40.77 -42.44
N GLY A 360 -19.54 40.47 -42.73
CA GLY A 360 -18.83 39.65 -43.74
C GLY A 360 -17.32 40.04 -43.82
N SER A 361 -16.46 39.22 -44.46
CA SER A 361 -15.11 39.56 -44.99
C SER A 361 -13.96 39.98 -44.02
N SER A 362 -12.65 39.91 -44.36
CA SER A 362 -11.87 39.11 -45.34
C SER A 362 -10.34 39.33 -45.14
N GLY A 363 -9.47 38.50 -45.74
CA GLY A 363 -8.00 38.70 -45.93
C GLY A 363 -7.10 38.22 -44.77
N ALA A 364 -6.03 37.42 -44.90
CA ALA A 364 -5.08 36.99 -45.95
C ALA A 364 -3.72 37.76 -46.00
N GLY A 365 -2.60 37.04 -45.94
CA GLY A 365 -1.24 37.61 -46.13
C GLY A 365 -0.06 36.77 -45.61
N VAL A 366 0.60 36.00 -46.50
CA VAL A 366 1.87 35.24 -46.29
C VAL A 366 2.61 35.20 -47.64
N PRO A 367 3.91 35.56 -47.76
CA PRO A 367 4.93 34.54 -48.11
C PRO A 367 6.43 34.84 -47.79
N ARG A 368 7.27 33.77 -47.84
CA ARG A 368 8.75 33.76 -48.08
C ARG A 368 9.65 34.40 -46.99
N ALA A 369 10.96 34.13 -46.83
CA ALA A 369 11.98 33.21 -47.43
C ALA A 369 13.24 33.18 -46.50
N LEU A 370 14.44 32.61 -46.73
CA LEU A 370 15.09 31.35 -47.27
C LEU A 370 16.63 31.55 -46.96
N MET A 371 17.62 30.63 -47.00
CA MET A 371 17.78 29.19 -47.31
C MET A 371 19.14 28.66 -46.75
N LEU A 372 19.19 27.43 -46.18
CA LEU A 372 20.44 26.64 -45.87
C LEU A 372 21.39 27.27 -44.82
N VAL A 373 22.35 26.60 -44.15
CA VAL A 373 22.95 25.24 -44.11
C VAL A 373 23.07 24.83 -42.62
N GLY A 374 23.07 23.58 -42.14
CA GLY A 374 22.95 22.26 -42.77
C GLY A 374 24.01 21.25 -42.25
N GLY A 375 23.72 20.49 -41.17
CA GLY A 375 24.67 19.56 -40.52
C GLY A 375 24.01 18.29 -39.97
N ARG A 376 24.67 17.13 -40.11
CA ARG A 376 24.16 15.82 -39.68
C ARG A 376 24.58 15.49 -38.24
N GLY A 377 23.61 15.20 -37.39
CA GLY A 377 23.79 14.51 -36.11
C GLY A 377 22.68 13.48 -35.93
N GLN A 378 23.01 12.28 -35.46
CA GLN A 378 22.02 11.20 -35.29
C GLN A 378 21.09 11.53 -34.12
N ARG A 379 19.78 11.35 -34.31
CA ARG A 379 18.79 11.30 -33.21
C ARG A 379 18.35 9.87 -32.98
N SER A 380 18.15 9.53 -31.72
CA SER A 380 17.53 8.28 -31.27
C SER A 380 16.06 8.58 -30.98
N ASP A 381 15.15 8.09 -31.82
CA ASP A 381 13.71 8.31 -31.65
C ASP A 381 13.12 7.42 -30.55
N TYR A 382 12.95 7.97 -29.34
CA TYR A 382 12.11 7.41 -28.26
C TYR A 382 11.51 8.50 -27.36
N ASP A 383 10.84 9.49 -27.96
CA ASP A 383 10.01 10.49 -27.26
C ASP A 383 8.51 10.14 -27.45
N GLU A 384 7.99 9.18 -26.68
CA GLU A 384 6.53 8.98 -26.59
C GLU A 384 5.95 9.79 -25.42
N ALA A 385 5.43 10.98 -25.76
CA ALA A 385 4.92 11.94 -24.78
C ALA A 385 3.55 11.50 -24.20
N PHE A 386 3.56 10.90 -23.01
CA PHE A 386 2.33 10.58 -22.27
C PHE A 386 1.51 11.85 -21.97
N PRO A 387 0.25 11.95 -22.44
CA PRO A 387 -0.56 13.14 -22.24
C PRO A 387 -1.15 13.22 -20.82
N PHE A 388 -0.68 14.19 -20.03
CA PHE A 388 -1.27 14.67 -18.78
C PHE A 388 -1.12 16.19 -18.69
#